data_AF-A0ABC9YKX5-F1
#
_entry.id   AF-A0ABC9YKX5-F1
#
_cell.length_a   1.000
_cell.length_b   1.000
_cell.length_c   1.000
_cell.angle_alpha   90.00
_cell.angle_beta   90.00
_cell.angle_gamma   90.00
#
_symmetry.space_group_name_H-M   'P 1'
#
loop_
_entity.id
_entity.type
_entity.pdbx_description
1 polymer ?
#
loop_
_entity_poly.entity_id
_entity_poly.type
_entity_poly.pdbx_seq_one_letter_code
_entity_poly.pdbx_strand_id
1 'polypeptide(L)'
;MNKELLGKVKHKKEAYRGWKQGQVAWEEYRETVRAARDQVRKAKALTELNLARDIKGNKKSFYRYVNDKRKTRQNVGPLWKEMGDLVTQDMENAEVLNDFFTSIFTSKCSSHTLPISQKAKAGPGRMKNCPLQEKMRFENI
;
A
#
# COMPACT_ATOMS: atom_id res chain seq x y z
N MET A 1 -5.07 -1.66 19.46
CA MET A 1 -6.49 -2.04 19.60
C MET A 1 -6.81 -2.08 21.10
N ASN A 2 -7.88 -1.43 21.55
CA ASN A 2 -8.23 -1.37 22.99
C ASN A 2 -8.55 -2.78 23.52
N LYS A 3 -7.95 -3.16 24.67
CA LYS A 3 -8.18 -4.45 25.35
C LYS A 3 -9.67 -4.68 25.64
N GLU A 4 -10.40 -3.62 25.94
CA GLU A 4 -11.84 -3.66 26.24
C GLU A 4 -12.67 -4.09 25.02
N LEU A 5 -12.39 -3.54 23.83
CA LEU A 5 -13.08 -3.93 22.59
C LEU A 5 -12.84 -5.39 22.25
N LEU A 6 -11.61 -5.87 22.47
CA LEU A 6 -11.27 -7.27 22.26
C LEU A 6 -12.06 -8.17 23.22
N GLY A 7 -12.22 -7.76 24.48
CA GLY A 7 -13.09 -8.41 25.46
C GLY A 7 -14.53 -8.53 24.96
N LYS A 8 -15.12 -7.44 24.45
CA LYS A 8 -16.50 -7.44 23.92
C LYS A 8 -16.65 -8.34 22.68
N VAL A 9 -15.64 -8.38 21.81
CA VAL A 9 -15.64 -9.29 20.64
C VAL A 9 -15.58 -10.76 21.08
N LYS A 10 -14.78 -11.08 22.09
CA LYS A 10 -14.73 -12.42 22.69
C LYS A 10 -16.07 -12.79 23.34
N HIS A 11 -16.62 -11.90 24.15
CA HIS A 11 -17.91 -12.10 24.81
C HIS A 11 -19.05 -12.33 23.81
N LYS A 12 -19.07 -11.59 22.69
CA LYS A 12 -19.99 -11.87 21.58
C LYS A 12 -19.86 -13.28 21.01
N LYS A 13 -18.63 -13.80 20.90
CA LYS A 13 -18.35 -15.16 20.40
C LYS A 13 -18.80 -16.23 21.39
N GLU A 14 -18.64 -15.97 22.68
CA GLU A 14 -19.12 -16.85 23.76
C GLU A 14 -20.64 -16.88 23.82
N ALA A 15 -21.30 -15.71 23.75
CA ALA A 15 -22.75 -15.61 23.70
C ALA A 15 -23.34 -16.37 22.50
N TYR A 16 -22.67 -16.35 21.34
CA TYR A 16 -23.08 -17.16 20.19
C TYR A 16 -23.01 -18.67 20.47
N ARG A 17 -21.93 -19.13 21.14
CA ARG A 17 -21.79 -20.55 21.53
C ARG A 17 -22.87 -20.97 22.52
N GLY A 18 -23.10 -20.16 23.55
CA GLY A 18 -24.11 -20.42 24.58
C GLY A 18 -25.53 -20.44 23.99
N TRP A 19 -25.86 -19.48 23.12
CA TRP A 19 -27.15 -19.47 22.43
C TRP A 19 -27.32 -20.71 21.54
N LYS A 20 -26.27 -21.10 20.80
CA LYS A 20 -26.32 -22.28 19.93
C LYS A 20 -26.51 -23.59 20.71
N GLN A 21 -26.08 -23.63 21.97
CA GLN A 21 -26.22 -24.76 22.89
C GLN A 21 -27.50 -24.69 23.75
N GLY A 22 -28.34 -23.64 23.58
CA GLY A 22 -29.56 -23.44 24.37
C GLY A 22 -29.32 -22.95 25.80
N GLN A 23 -28.08 -22.55 26.14
CA GLN A 23 -27.71 -22.04 27.46
C GLN A 23 -28.01 -20.55 27.66
N VAL A 24 -28.18 -19.81 26.57
CA VAL A 24 -28.38 -18.36 26.57
C VAL A 24 -29.65 -18.06 25.78
N ALA A 25 -30.51 -17.22 26.35
CA ALA A 25 -31.73 -16.78 25.68
C ALA A 25 -31.39 -15.98 24.40
N TRP A 26 -32.27 -16.04 23.40
CA TRP A 26 -32.06 -15.32 22.15
C TRP A 26 -31.94 -13.81 22.36
N GLU A 27 -32.73 -13.26 23.28
CA GLU A 27 -32.79 -11.85 23.64
C GLU A 27 -31.43 -11.36 24.18
N GLU A 28 -30.86 -12.09 25.13
CA GLU A 28 -29.56 -11.78 25.74
C GLU A 28 -28.42 -11.83 24.71
N TYR A 29 -28.42 -12.83 23.84
CA TYR A 29 -27.47 -12.91 22.74
C TYR A 29 -27.61 -11.72 21.79
N ARG A 30 -28.84 -11.36 21.40
CA ARG A 30 -29.12 -10.26 20.48
C ARG A 30 -28.64 -8.93 21.04
N GLU A 31 -28.87 -8.67 22.33
CA GLU A 31 -28.40 -7.47 23.02
C GLU A 31 -26.88 -7.41 23.06
N THR A 32 -26.23 -8.51 23.43
CA THR A 32 -24.77 -8.62 23.47
C THR A 32 -24.14 -8.33 22.10
N VAL A 33 -24.72 -8.87 21.02
CA VAL A 33 -24.26 -8.62 19.65
C VAL A 33 -24.42 -7.15 19.26
N ARG A 34 -25.56 -6.53 19.57
CA ARG A 34 -25.82 -5.12 19.29
C ARG A 34 -24.82 -4.22 20.02
N ALA A 35 -24.67 -4.41 21.32
CA ALA A 35 -23.74 -3.65 22.14
C ALA A 35 -22.29 -3.77 21.64
N ALA A 36 -21.83 -4.98 21.32
CA ALA A 36 -20.47 -5.18 20.81
C ALA A 36 -20.27 -4.50 19.44
N ARG A 37 -21.25 -4.58 18.54
CA ARG A 37 -21.19 -3.91 17.22
C ARG A 37 -21.13 -2.39 17.37
N ASP A 38 -21.96 -1.82 18.22
CA ASP A 38 -22.00 -0.37 18.42
C ASP A 38 -20.72 0.17 19.03
N GLN A 39 -20.14 -0.56 19.99
CA GLN A 39 -18.85 -0.21 20.57
C GLN A 39 -17.73 -0.24 19.53
N VAL A 40 -17.69 -1.27 18.67
CA VAL A 40 -16.73 -1.34 17.55
C VAL A 40 -16.92 -0.18 16.58
N ARG A 41 -18.17 0.18 16.23
CA ARG A 41 -18.47 1.32 15.36
C ARG A 41 -18.00 2.64 15.97
N LYS A 42 -18.31 2.88 17.24
CA LYS A 42 -17.88 4.10 17.97
C LYS A 42 -16.36 4.22 18.03
N ALA A 43 -15.67 3.13 18.38
CA ALA A 43 -14.21 3.12 18.44
C ALA A 43 -13.55 3.34 17.08
N LYS A 44 -14.13 2.76 16.01
CA LYS A 44 -13.68 2.99 14.64
C LYS A 44 -13.86 4.46 14.25
N ALA A 45 -15.04 5.03 14.46
CA ALA A 45 -15.32 6.44 14.16
C ALA A 45 -14.38 7.38 14.93
N LEU A 46 -14.14 7.11 16.21
CA LEU A 46 -13.19 7.88 17.02
C LEU A 46 -11.76 7.82 16.46
N THR A 47 -11.32 6.63 16.03
CA THR A 47 -9.99 6.45 15.42
C THR A 47 -9.88 7.23 14.12
N GLU A 48 -10.90 7.17 13.25
CA GLU A 48 -10.95 7.89 11.98
C GLU A 48 -10.97 9.41 12.19
N LEU A 49 -11.74 9.90 13.17
CA LEU A 49 -11.77 11.30 13.55
C LEU A 49 -10.39 11.79 14.00
N ASN A 50 -9.72 11.02 14.87
CA ASN A 50 -8.39 11.38 15.34
C ASN A 50 -7.36 11.45 14.19
N LEU A 51 -7.42 10.49 13.26
CA LEU A 51 -6.57 10.50 12.06
C LEU A 51 -6.86 11.70 11.16
N ALA A 52 -8.13 12.05 10.97
CA ALA A 52 -8.54 13.19 10.15
C ALA A 52 -8.09 14.52 10.76
N ARG A 53 -8.22 14.66 12.09
CA ARG A 53 -7.78 15.85 12.83
C ARG A 53 -6.27 16.04 12.75
N ASP A 54 -5.51 14.96 12.82
CA ASP A 54 -4.05 14.99 12.81
C ASP A 54 -3.45 14.86 11.40
N ILE A 55 -4.21 15.09 10.33
CA ILE A 55 -3.66 15.04 8.96
C ILE A 55 -2.49 16.02 8.82
N LYS A 56 -2.59 17.22 9.39
CA LYS A 56 -1.53 18.23 9.26
C LYS A 56 -0.23 17.81 9.97
N GLY A 57 -0.34 17.16 11.14
CA GLY A 57 0.80 16.71 11.95
C GLY A 57 1.37 15.35 11.53
N ASN A 58 0.52 14.45 11.02
CA ASN A 58 0.89 13.07 10.73
C ASN A 58 0.16 12.50 9.49
N LYS A 59 0.40 13.12 8.33
CA LYS A 59 -0.13 12.67 7.02
C LYS A 59 0.08 11.18 6.76
N LYS A 60 1.25 10.64 7.14
CA LYS A 60 1.63 9.23 6.90
C LYS A 60 0.65 8.25 7.58
N SER A 61 0.22 8.55 8.81
CA SER A 61 -0.71 7.69 9.54
C SER A 61 -2.08 7.59 8.87
N PHE A 62 -2.58 8.71 8.34
CA PHE A 62 -3.85 8.78 7.62
C PHE A 62 -3.80 7.96 6.33
N TYR A 63 -2.79 8.19 5.46
CA TYR A 63 -2.68 7.45 4.21
C TYR A 63 -2.41 5.95 4.44
N ARG A 64 -1.65 5.59 5.48
CA ARG A 64 -1.49 4.18 5.88
C ARG A 64 -2.83 3.55 6.23
N TYR A 65 -3.65 4.22 7.06
CA TYR A 65 -4.98 3.72 7.39
C TYR A 65 -5.85 3.56 6.15
N VAL A 66 -5.89 4.54 5.25
CA VAL A 66 -6.67 4.46 4.00
C VAL A 66 -6.20 3.28 3.14
N ASN A 67 -4.89 3.11 2.97
CA ASN A 67 -4.32 2.01 2.20
C ASN A 67 -4.63 0.64 2.82
N ASP A 68 -4.57 0.50 4.14
CA ASP A 68 -4.94 -0.73 4.85
C ASP A 68 -6.44 -1.08 4.71
N LYS A 69 -7.30 -0.08 4.48
CA LYS A 69 -8.76 -0.26 4.29
C LYS A 69 -9.17 -0.45 2.84
N ARG A 70 -8.29 -0.15 1.87
CA ARG A 70 -8.55 -0.41 0.45
C ARG A 70 -8.60 -1.93 0.20
N LYS A 71 -9.59 -2.36 -0.57
CA LYS A 71 -9.81 -3.79 -0.90
C LYS A 71 -8.72 -4.34 -1.82
N THR A 72 -8.24 -3.51 -2.75
CA THR A 72 -7.11 -3.82 -3.61
C THR A 72 -5.84 -3.36 -2.92
N ARG A 73 -4.94 -4.31 -2.67
CA ARG A 73 -3.54 -3.94 -2.46
C ARG A 73 -3.04 -3.45 -3.83
N GLN A 74 -2.39 -2.28 -3.87
CA GLN A 74 -1.54 -1.93 -5.01
C GLN A 74 -0.23 -2.68 -4.82
N ASN A 75 -0.29 -3.99 -5.04
CA ASN A 75 0.89 -4.81 -5.23
C ASN A 75 1.11 -4.93 -6.74
N VAL A 76 2.36 -4.73 -7.15
CA VAL A 76 2.80 -5.14 -8.48
C VAL A 76 2.47 -6.63 -8.59
N GLY A 77 1.67 -6.99 -9.59
CA GLY A 77 1.38 -8.39 -9.88
C GLY A 77 2.68 -9.12 -10.23
N PRO A 78 2.69 -10.46 -10.22
CA PRO A 78 3.83 -11.21 -10.71
C PRO A 78 4.25 -10.71 -12.10
N LEU A 79 5.55 -10.53 -12.31
CA LEU A 79 6.08 -10.16 -13.61
C LEU A 79 6.04 -11.39 -14.53
N TRP A 80 5.82 -11.12 -15.81
CA TRP A 80 5.83 -12.12 -16.87
C TRP A 80 7.02 -11.85 -17.77
N LYS A 81 7.72 -12.91 -18.16
CA LYS A 81 8.74 -12.86 -19.20
C LYS A 81 8.07 -12.66 -20.56
N GLU A 82 8.85 -12.26 -21.55
CA GLU A 82 8.37 -12.09 -22.93
C GLU A 82 7.78 -13.39 -23.51
N MET A 83 8.32 -14.55 -23.11
CA MET A 83 7.80 -15.88 -23.51
C MET A 83 6.52 -16.31 -22.76
N GLY A 84 5.94 -15.46 -21.92
CA GLY A 84 4.69 -15.76 -21.21
C GLY A 84 4.86 -16.64 -19.97
N ASP A 85 6.10 -16.88 -19.53
CA ASP A 85 6.39 -17.55 -18.26
C ASP A 85 6.36 -16.58 -17.08
N LEU A 86 5.90 -17.04 -15.92
CA LEU A 86 5.95 -16.28 -14.68
C LEU A 86 7.40 -16.14 -14.22
N VAL A 87 7.78 -14.94 -13.77
CA VAL A 87 9.08 -14.74 -13.12
C VAL A 87 9.08 -15.39 -11.73
N THR A 88 10.08 -16.22 -11.45
CA THR A 88 10.15 -17.01 -10.20
C THR A 88 11.32 -16.61 -9.30
N GLN A 89 12.37 -15.99 -9.86
CA GLN A 89 13.55 -15.55 -9.12
C GLN A 89 13.72 -14.04 -9.11
N ASP A 90 14.38 -13.51 -8.08
CA ASP A 90 14.64 -12.06 -7.94
C ASP A 90 15.56 -11.51 -9.05
N MET A 91 16.49 -12.32 -9.54
CA MET A 91 17.39 -11.96 -10.64
C MET A 91 16.61 -11.75 -11.96
N GLU A 92 15.71 -12.68 -12.27
CA GLU A 92 14.83 -12.61 -13.43
C GLU A 92 13.90 -11.37 -13.35
N ASN A 93 13.45 -11.00 -12.14
CA ASN A 93 12.66 -9.78 -11.94
C ASN A 93 13.46 -8.52 -12.31
N ALA A 94 14.74 -8.48 -11.93
CA ALA A 94 15.63 -7.37 -12.24
C ALA A 94 15.89 -7.26 -13.75
N GLU A 95 16.09 -8.39 -14.44
CA GLU A 95 16.29 -8.44 -15.89
C GLU A 95 15.06 -7.93 -16.65
N VAL A 96 13.87 -8.47 -16.38
CA VAL A 96 12.62 -8.05 -17.05
C VAL A 96 12.34 -6.55 -16.87
N LEU A 97 12.59 -6.02 -15.68
CA LEU A 97 12.45 -4.59 -15.42
C LEU A 97 13.48 -3.78 -16.19
N ASN A 98 14.76 -4.20 -16.18
CA ASN A 98 15.83 -3.52 -16.87
C ASN A 98 15.61 -3.49 -18.39
N ASP A 99 15.16 -4.59 -18.99
CA ASP A 99 14.85 -4.68 -20.41
C ASP A 99 13.70 -3.74 -20.79
N PHE A 100 12.65 -3.68 -19.97
CA PHE A 100 11.56 -2.71 -20.15
C PHE A 100 12.05 -1.26 -20.08
N PHE A 101 12.88 -0.93 -19.09
CA PHE A 101 13.44 0.42 -18.96
C PHE A 101 14.33 0.76 -20.16
N THR A 102 15.25 -0.11 -20.57
CA THR A 102 16.13 0.13 -21.71
C THR A 102 15.34 0.34 -23.01
N SER A 103 14.29 -0.45 -23.24
CA SER A 103 13.38 -0.32 -24.39
C SER A 103 12.71 1.06 -24.47
N ILE A 104 12.29 1.63 -23.33
CA ILE A 104 11.73 3.00 -23.28
C ILE A 104 12.79 4.04 -23.70
N PHE A 105 14.05 3.81 -23.34
CA PHE A 105 15.15 4.73 -23.62
C PHE A 105 15.80 4.53 -25.00
N THR A 106 15.49 3.45 -25.74
CA THR A 106 15.91 3.22 -27.13
C THR A 106 14.92 3.76 -28.17
N SER A 107 14.25 4.88 -27.89
CA SER A 107 13.62 5.67 -28.96
C SER A 107 14.72 6.08 -29.94
N LYS A 108 14.55 5.70 -31.21
CA LYS A 108 15.53 5.87 -32.29
C LYS A 108 16.06 7.30 -32.32
N CYS A 109 17.27 7.50 -31.81
CA CYS A 109 18.15 8.57 -32.28
C CYS A 109 18.65 8.17 -33.68
N SER A 110 17.76 8.07 -34.66
CA SER A 110 18.22 8.11 -36.05
C SER A 110 18.71 9.52 -36.31
N SER A 111 19.97 9.61 -36.75
CA SER A 111 20.75 10.82 -36.99
C SER A 111 21.05 11.66 -35.74
N HIS A 112 22.06 11.25 -34.97
CA HIS A 112 23.31 12.02 -34.83
C HIS A 112 24.33 11.14 -34.09
N THR A 113 25.27 10.58 -34.84
CA THR A 113 26.42 9.84 -34.33
C THR A 113 27.24 10.74 -33.41
N LEU A 114 27.26 10.45 -32.11
CA LEU A 114 28.33 10.92 -31.23
C LEU A 114 29.23 9.71 -30.90
N PRO A 115 30.56 9.85 -31.06
CA PRO A 115 31.46 8.72 -30.95
C PRO A 115 31.51 8.21 -29.50
N ILE A 116 31.27 6.91 -29.35
CA ILE A 116 31.54 6.15 -28.13
C ILE A 116 33.06 6.15 -27.92
N SER A 117 33.53 6.92 -26.94
CA SER A 117 34.91 6.80 -26.46
C SER A 117 34.97 5.67 -25.44
N GLN A 118 35.53 4.52 -25.86
CA GLN A 118 35.98 3.49 -24.94
C GLN A 118 37.10 4.06 -24.08
N LYS A 119 36.86 4.25 -22.78
CA LYS A 119 37.92 4.25 -21.77
C LYS A 119 37.45 3.52 -20.52
N ALA A 120 37.91 2.29 -20.37
CA ALA A 120 38.07 1.69 -19.06
C ALA A 120 39.05 2.55 -18.25
N LYS A 121 38.67 3.00 -17.05
CA LYS A 121 39.52 3.15 -15.85
C LYS A 121 38.66 3.24 -14.60
N ALA A 122 39.03 2.44 -13.61
CA ALA A 122 38.50 2.45 -12.25
C ALA A 122 38.89 3.74 -11.50
N GLY A 123 37.94 4.29 -10.74
CA GLY A 123 38.14 5.36 -9.76
C GLY A 123 36.81 5.75 -9.08
N PRO A 124 36.78 6.02 -7.77
CA PRO A 124 35.52 6.25 -7.04
C PRO A 124 35.03 7.68 -7.27
N GLY A 125 33.96 7.82 -8.06
CA GLY A 125 33.41 9.12 -8.48
C GLY A 125 32.01 9.37 -7.92
N ARG A 126 31.96 10.11 -6.81
CA ARG A 126 30.83 10.83 -6.18
C ARG A 126 29.66 11.18 -7.13
N MET A 127 28.45 10.71 -6.81
CA MET A 127 27.20 11.11 -7.49
C MET A 127 27.01 12.62 -7.38
N LYS A 128 27.00 13.32 -8.53
CA LYS A 128 26.57 14.72 -8.60
C LYS A 128 25.06 14.73 -8.82
N ASN A 129 24.34 15.40 -7.93
CA ASN A 129 22.91 15.60 -8.03
C ASN A 129 22.57 16.42 -9.30
N CYS A 130 21.70 15.88 -10.14
CA CYS A 130 21.09 16.63 -11.24
C CYS A 130 20.04 17.61 -10.67
N PRO A 131 20.04 18.89 -11.07
CA PRO A 131 19.01 19.83 -10.64
C PRO A 131 17.67 19.48 -11.30
N LEU A 132 16.64 19.26 -10.49
CA LEU A 132 15.26 19.26 -10.96
C LEU A 132 14.93 20.68 -11.41
N GLN A 133 14.84 20.91 -12.73
CA GLN A 133 14.19 22.10 -13.23
C GLN A 133 12.68 21.91 -13.15
N GLU A 134 12.13 22.46 -12.07
CA GLU A 134 10.75 22.89 -11.93
C GLU A 134 10.48 24.03 -12.92
N LYS A 135 9.53 23.83 -13.84
CA LYS A 135 8.65 24.90 -14.38
C LYS A 135 7.29 24.29 -14.77
N MET A 136 6.35 24.28 -13.83
CA MET A 136 4.93 24.30 -14.20
C MET A 136 4.61 25.72 -14.70
N ARG A 137 4.37 25.89 -16.00
CA ARG A 137 3.68 27.07 -16.52
C ARG A 137 2.18 26.85 -16.32
N PHE A 138 1.58 27.63 -15.44
CA PHE A 138 0.15 27.91 -15.50
C PHE A 138 -0.04 29.11 -16.44
N GLU A 139 -0.73 28.90 -17.55
CA GLU A 139 -1.33 30.00 -18.31
C GLU A 139 -2.79 30.12 -17.86
N ASN A 140 -3.13 31.30 -17.32
CA ASN A 140 -4.48 31.82 -17.17
C ASN A 140 -4.60 32.97 -18.15
N ILE A 141 -5.53 32.89 -19.11
CA ILE A 141 -6.56 33.91 -19.40
C ILE A 141 -7.82 33.15 -19.78
#